data_AF-A0A8J7BAS0-F1
#
_entry.id   AF-A0A8J7BAS0-F1
#
_cell.length_a   1.000
_cell.length_b   1.000
_cell.length_c   1.000
_cell.angle_alpha   90.00
_cell.angle_beta   90.00
_cell.angle_gamma   90.00
#
_symmetry.space_group_name_H-M   'P 1'
#
loop_
_entity.id
_entity.type
_entity.pdbx_description
1 polymer ?
#
loop_
_entity_poly.entity_id
_entity_poly.type
_entity_poly.pdbx_seq_one_letter_code
_entity_poly.pdbx_strand_id
1 'polypeptide(L)'
;MNEKAMNFSQALDRTLEEFGISAKWLAERAGVSQQMISQFRNGQQRVYNDSLEKMLAHLPSEAKQYFFSQLGASSSGLEAAIEEMDNDQLSHLLLAIAGKLKHGKAGSRQLLGV
;
A
#
# COMPACT_ATOMS: atom_id res chain seq x y z
N MET A 1 1.13 23.42 -2.27
CA MET A 1 0.21 22.57 -3.06
C MET A 1 -0.77 21.95 -2.09
N ASN A 2 -2.08 22.16 -2.26
CA ASN A 2 -3.08 21.49 -1.43
C ASN A 2 -3.15 20.03 -1.85
N GLU A 3 -2.55 19.14 -1.08
CA GLU A 3 -2.67 17.69 -1.27
C GLU A 3 -4.07 17.28 -0.82
N LYS A 4 -5.00 17.23 -1.78
CA LYS A 4 -6.36 16.76 -1.51
C LYS A 4 -6.25 15.25 -1.29
N ALA A 5 -6.38 14.81 -0.04
CA ALA A 5 -6.40 13.38 0.30
C ALA A 5 -7.36 12.63 -0.64
N MET A 6 -6.88 11.54 -1.23
CA MET A 6 -7.66 10.74 -2.17
C MET A 6 -8.86 10.13 -1.45
N ASN A 7 -10.01 10.07 -2.10
CA ASN A 7 -11.18 9.36 -1.56
C ASN A 7 -11.15 7.86 -1.93
N PHE A 8 -11.94 7.04 -1.23
CA PHE A 8 -11.99 5.58 -1.44
C PHE A 8 -12.30 5.16 -2.88
N SER A 9 -13.14 5.92 -3.58
CA SER A 9 -13.51 5.65 -4.97
C SER A 9 -12.29 5.77 -5.89
N GLN A 10 -11.58 6.91 -5.80
CA GLN A 10 -10.37 7.19 -6.55
C GLN A 10 -9.22 6.24 -6.17
N ALA A 11 -9.09 5.90 -4.88
CA ALA A 11 -8.06 4.97 -4.41
C ALA A 11 -8.31 3.55 -4.96
N LEU A 12 -9.56 3.09 -4.97
CA LEU A 12 -9.90 1.78 -5.52
C LEU A 12 -9.66 1.76 -7.02
N ASP A 13 -10.11 2.80 -7.73
CA ASP A 13 -9.94 2.93 -9.18
C ASP A 13 -8.46 2.78 -9.58
N ARG A 14 -7.57 3.58 -8.97
CA ARG A 14 -6.13 3.49 -9.20
C ARG A 14 -5.54 2.14 -8.82
N THR A 15 -6.00 1.54 -7.73
CA THR A 15 -5.51 0.22 -7.30
C THR A 15 -5.84 -0.85 -8.32
N LEU A 16 -7.05 -0.83 -8.88
CA LEU A 16 -7.45 -1.81 -9.88
C LEU A 16 -6.71 -1.61 -11.21
N GLU A 17 -6.44 -0.37 -11.59
CA GLU A 17 -5.64 -0.04 -12.77
C GLU A 17 -4.18 -0.50 -12.62
N GLU A 18 -3.53 -0.16 -11.50
CA GLU A 18 -2.12 -0.49 -11.23
C GLU A 18 -1.86 -2.00 -11.27
N PHE A 19 -2.79 -2.80 -10.71
CA PHE A 19 -2.63 -4.25 -10.61
C PHE A 19 -3.34 -5.03 -11.73
N GLY A 20 -3.91 -4.34 -12.73
CA GLY A 20 -4.64 -4.98 -13.84
C GLY A 20 -5.86 -5.80 -13.37
N ILE A 21 -6.47 -5.43 -12.25
CA ILE A 21 -7.60 -6.15 -11.66
C ILE A 21 -8.90 -5.66 -12.30
N SER A 22 -9.60 -6.54 -13.01
CA SER A 22 -10.88 -6.18 -13.60
C SER A 22 -12.00 -6.06 -12.55
N ALA A 23 -12.97 -5.16 -12.81
CA ALA A 23 -14.16 -5.04 -11.96
C ALA A 23 -14.96 -6.35 -11.89
N LYS A 24 -14.97 -7.13 -12.98
CA LYS A 24 -15.60 -8.46 -13.03
C LYS A 24 -14.94 -9.43 -12.05
N TRP A 25 -13.61 -9.51 -12.09
CA TRP A 25 -12.83 -10.38 -11.20
C TRP A 25 -13.08 -10.07 -9.73
N LEU A 26 -13.16 -8.78 -9.39
CA LEU A 26 -13.38 -8.36 -8.01
C LEU A 26 -14.83 -8.61 -7.57
N ALA A 27 -15.80 -8.36 -8.45
CA ALA A 27 -17.21 -8.61 -8.20
C ALA A 27 -17.49 -10.08 -7.87
N GLU A 28 -16.93 -11.00 -8.67
CA GLU A 28 -17.07 -12.45 -8.48
C GLU A 28 -16.53 -12.91 -7.12
N ARG A 29 -15.39 -12.36 -6.69
CA ARG A 29 -14.76 -12.73 -5.40
C ARG A 29 -15.45 -12.09 -4.20
N ALA A 30 -15.78 -10.80 -4.31
CA ALA A 30 -16.37 -10.05 -3.21
C ALA A 30 -17.87 -10.32 -3.04
N GLY A 31 -18.52 -11.02 -3.97
CA GLY A 31 -19.96 -11.28 -3.92
C GLY A 31 -20.78 -10.00 -4.07
N VAL A 32 -20.31 -9.05 -4.88
CA VAL A 32 -20.99 -7.78 -5.20
C VAL A 32 -21.23 -7.68 -6.70
N SER A 33 -22.11 -6.78 -7.16
CA SER A 33 -22.35 -6.63 -8.59
C SER A 33 -21.21 -5.87 -9.28
N GLN A 34 -20.84 -6.30 -10.50
CA GLN A 34 -19.84 -5.59 -11.31
C GLN A 34 -20.25 -4.13 -11.58
N GLN A 35 -21.55 -3.89 -11.76
CA GLN A 35 -22.10 -2.54 -11.96
C GLN A 35 -21.86 -1.64 -10.75
N MET A 36 -22.02 -2.17 -9.53
CA MET A 36 -21.74 -1.42 -8.30
C MET A 36 -20.26 -0.99 -8.24
N ILE A 37 -19.34 -1.89 -8.55
CA ILE A 37 -17.90 -1.57 -8.59
C ILE A 37 -17.62 -0.49 -9.63
N SER A 38 -18.18 -0.62 -10.84
CA SER A 38 -17.99 0.37 -11.90
C SER A 38 -18.53 1.76 -11.53
N GLN A 39 -19.74 1.83 -10.96
CA GLN A 39 -20.33 3.10 -10.54
C GLN A 39 -19.57 3.71 -9.36
N PHE A 40 -19.07 2.89 -8.43
CA PHE A 40 -18.25 3.35 -7.32
C PHE A 40 -16.92 3.93 -7.81
N ARG A 41 -16.20 3.25 -8.71
CA ARG A 41 -14.96 3.77 -9.32
C ARG A 41 -15.15 5.12 -10.00
N ASN A 42 -16.28 5.30 -10.67
CA ASN A 42 -16.63 6.55 -11.36
C ASN A 42 -17.19 7.64 -10.42
N GLY A 43 -17.27 7.39 -9.10
CA GLY A 43 -17.83 8.32 -8.12
C GLY A 43 -19.35 8.52 -8.23
N GLN A 44 -20.04 7.66 -8.98
CA GLN A 44 -21.48 7.77 -9.28
C GLN A 44 -22.36 7.06 -8.24
N GLN A 45 -21.79 6.17 -7.44
CA GLN A 45 -22.51 5.42 -6.42
C GLN A 45 -21.74 5.45 -5.09
N ARG A 46 -22.46 5.63 -3.98
CA ARG A 46 -21.93 5.33 -2.64
C ARG A 46 -22.02 3.82 -2.41
N VAL A 47 -20.94 3.23 -1.91
CA VAL A 47 -20.94 1.85 -1.40
C VAL A 47 -21.06 1.88 0.12
N TYR A 48 -21.84 0.95 0.66
CA TYR A 48 -21.92 0.71 2.09
C TYR A 48 -20.64 0.04 2.59
N ASN A 49 -20.35 0.20 3.88
CA ASN A 49 -19.12 -0.29 4.50
C ASN A 49 -18.87 -1.78 4.19
N ASP A 50 -19.88 -2.63 4.38
CA ASP A 50 -19.80 -4.07 4.12
C ASP A 50 -19.36 -4.42 2.68
N SER A 51 -19.78 -3.64 1.69
CA SER A 51 -19.40 -3.88 0.29
C SER A 51 -17.95 -3.49 0.05
N LEU A 52 -17.50 -2.38 0.65
CA LEU A 52 -16.10 -1.98 0.59
C LEU A 52 -15.20 -2.98 1.30
N GLU A 53 -15.56 -3.42 2.50
CA GLU A 53 -14.84 -4.44 3.26
C GLU A 53 -14.70 -5.74 2.46
N LYS A 54 -15.78 -6.23 1.84
CA LYS A 54 -15.75 -7.42 0.99
C LYS A 54 -14.82 -7.25 -0.21
N MET A 55 -14.84 -6.09 -0.86
CA MET A 55 -13.92 -5.79 -1.97
C MET A 55 -12.46 -5.82 -1.49
N LEU A 56 -12.15 -5.09 -0.41
CA LEU A 56 -10.79 -5.02 0.12
C LEU A 56 -10.30 -6.38 0.61
N ALA A 57 -11.14 -7.19 1.25
CA ALA A 57 -10.78 -8.52 1.74
C ALA A 57 -10.21 -9.43 0.65
N HIS A 58 -10.68 -9.29 -0.59
CA HIS A 58 -10.29 -10.14 -1.73
C HIS A 58 -9.21 -9.55 -2.62
N LEU A 59 -8.74 -8.33 -2.35
CA LEU A 59 -7.58 -7.78 -3.04
C LEU A 59 -6.31 -8.57 -2.66
N PRO A 60 -5.38 -8.78 -3.62
CA PRO A 60 -4.02 -9.19 -3.29
C PRO A 60 -3.40 -8.28 -2.23
N SER A 61 -2.48 -8.84 -1.43
CA SER A 61 -1.87 -8.12 -0.29
C SER A 61 -1.20 -6.81 -0.73
N GLU A 62 -0.47 -6.85 -1.84
CA GLU A 62 0.24 -5.72 -2.42
C GLU A 62 -0.75 -4.65 -2.93
N ALA A 63 -1.84 -5.07 -3.57
CA ALA A 63 -2.90 -4.16 -4.03
C ALA A 63 -3.62 -3.49 -2.86
N LYS A 64 -3.86 -4.23 -1.77
CA LYS A 64 -4.45 -3.69 -0.54
C LYS A 64 -3.55 -2.67 0.14
N GLN A 65 -2.24 -2.94 0.22
CA GLN A 65 -1.27 -1.98 0.75
C GLN A 65 -1.22 -0.71 -0.11
N TYR A 66 -1.19 -0.88 -1.43
CA TYR A 66 -1.23 0.26 -2.36
C TYR A 66 -2.51 1.08 -2.17
N PHE A 67 -3.68 0.45 -2.04
CA PHE A 67 -4.93 1.13 -1.78
C PHE A 67 -4.88 2.05 -0.55
N PHE A 68 -4.41 1.54 0.59
CA PHE A 68 -4.28 2.33 1.81
C PHE A 68 -3.24 3.45 1.67
N SER A 69 -2.17 3.19 0.91
CA SER A 69 -1.16 4.21 0.63
C SER A 69 -1.76 5.43 -0.10
N GLN A 70 -2.70 5.20 -1.03
CA GLN A 70 -3.38 6.27 -1.77
C GLN A 70 -4.24 7.15 -0.86
N LEU A 71 -4.80 6.59 0.22
CA LEU A 71 -5.65 7.31 1.18
C LEU A 71 -4.87 8.17 2.18
N GLY A 72 -3.56 8.32 2.00
CA GLY A 72 -2.72 9.02 2.96
C GLY A 72 -2.36 8.18 4.18
N ALA A 73 -2.62 6.87 4.18
CA ALA A 73 -2.04 5.95 5.18
C ALA A 73 -0.58 5.60 4.85
N SER A 74 0.12 6.47 4.12
CA SER A 74 1.51 6.33 3.71
C SER A 74 2.45 7.04 4.70
N SER A 75 2.49 6.55 5.93
CA SER A 75 3.57 6.80 6.90
C SER A 75 3.46 5.95 8.19
N SER A 76 2.45 5.09 8.34
CA SER A 76 2.23 4.36 9.60
C SER A 76 3.00 3.03 9.73
N GLY A 77 3.94 2.74 8.83
CA GLY A 77 4.66 1.47 8.84
C GLY A 77 5.94 1.50 9.67
N LEU A 78 6.82 2.48 9.40
CA LEU A 78 8.14 2.56 10.02
C LEU A 78 8.21 3.71 11.01
N GLU A 79 7.73 4.90 10.66
CA GLU A 79 7.77 6.08 11.51
C GLU A 79 6.92 5.88 12.77
N ALA A 80 5.68 5.41 12.61
CA ALA A 80 4.84 5.04 13.75
C ALA A 80 5.43 3.88 14.57
N ALA A 81 6.08 2.91 13.92
CA ALA A 81 6.75 1.82 14.63
C ALA A 81 7.97 2.32 15.42
N ILE A 82 8.69 3.32 14.92
CA ILE A 82 9.81 3.98 15.61
C ILE A 82 9.31 4.81 16.79
N GLU A 83 8.17 5.49 16.66
CA GLU A 83 7.57 6.28 17.75
C GLU A 83 7.17 5.42 18.96
N GLU A 84 6.75 4.17 18.72
CA GLU A 84 6.37 3.22 19.77
C GLU A 84 7.56 2.42 20.34
N MET A 85 8.78 2.61 19.81
CA MET A 85 9.96 1.90 20.29
C MET A 85 10.55 2.55 21.54
N ASP A 86 10.99 1.72 22.49
CA ASP A 86 11.81 2.19 23.60
C ASP A 86 13.27 2.45 23.18
N ASN A 87 14.05 3.04 24.09
CA ASN A 87 15.46 3.41 23.83
C ASN A 87 16.35 2.21 23.49
N ASP A 88 16.08 1.03 24.04
CA ASP A 88 16.87 -0.17 23.77
C ASP A 88 16.56 -0.69 22.36
N GLN A 89 15.28 -0.74 22.01
CA GLN A 89 14.80 -1.11 20.67
C GLN A 89 15.33 -0.16 19.60
N LEU A 90 15.31 1.15 19.85
CA LEU A 90 15.88 2.16 18.95
C LEU A 90 17.40 1.97 18.77
N SER A 91 18.12 1.69 19.86
CA SER A 91 19.56 1.44 19.82
C SER A 91 19.89 0.19 19.01
N HIS A 92 19.12 -0.89 19.18
CA HIS A 92 19.25 -2.12 18.40
C HIS A 92 18.95 -1.89 16.91
N LEU A 93 17.90 -1.15 16.59
CA LEU A 93 17.56 -0.78 15.21
C LEU A 93 18.70 0.01 14.55
N LEU A 94 19.26 0.99 15.26
CA LEU A 94 20.36 1.83 14.76
C LEU A 94 21.61 0.99 14.45
N LEU A 95 21.96 0.05 15.32
CA LEU A 95 23.07 -0.87 15.09
C LEU A 95 22.81 -1.82 13.91
N ALA A 96 21.59 -2.34 13.77
CA ALA A 96 21.21 -3.20 12.65
C ALA A 96 21.32 -2.46 11.30
N ILE A 97 20.84 -1.22 11.24
CA ILE A 97 20.97 -0.35 10.06
C ILE A 97 22.45 -0.09 9.75
N ALA A 98 23.24 0.30 10.76
CA ALA A 98 24.68 0.53 10.59
C ALA A 98 25.41 -0.72 10.06
N GLY A 99 25.06 -1.90 10.59
CA GLY A 99 25.54 -3.19 10.11
C GLY A 99 25.23 -3.41 8.63
N LYS A 100 23.97 -3.19 8.21
CA LYS A 100 23.56 -3.33 6.81
C LYS A 100 24.32 -2.37 5.88
N LEU A 101 24.49 -1.11 6.29
CA LEU A 101 25.20 -0.09 5.50
C LEU A 101 26.69 -0.41 5.33
N LYS A 102 27.33 -1.01 6.35
CA LYS A 102 28.73 -1.43 6.27
C LYS A 102 28.95 -2.55 5.26
N HIS A 103 28.02 -3.51 5.17
CA HIS A 103 28.11 -4.61 4.21
C HIS A 103 27.72 -4.20 2.78
N GLY A 104 26.81 -3.23 2.61
CA GLY A 104 26.40 -2.71 1.30
C GLY A 104 27.50 -1.94 0.53
N LYS A 105 28.55 -1.45 1.21
CA LYS A 105 29.69 -0.74 0.58
C LYS A 105 30.81 -1.65 0.07
N ALA A 106 30.79 -2.95 0.38
CA ALA A 106 31.85 -3.88 -0.01
C ALA A 106 31.69 -4.44 -1.45
N GLY A 107 30.56 -4.20 -2.12
CA GLY A 107 30.26 -4.77 -3.44
C GLY A 107 30.69 -3.96 -4.67
N SER A 108 31.33 -2.78 -4.50
CA SER A 108 31.61 -1.87 -5.64
C SER A 108 33.10 -1.70 -6.00
N ARG A 109 34.00 -2.54 -5.46
CA ARG A 109 35.44 -2.52 -5.78
C ARG A 109 35.96 -3.91 -6.16
N GLN A 110 35.47 -4.45 -7.26
CA GLN A 110 36.20 -5.48 -8.00
C GLN A 110 35.90 -5.36 -9.50
N LEU A 111 36.24 -4.22 -10.09
CA LEU A 111 36.55 -4.13 -11.53
C LEU A 111 37.52 -2.96 -11.70
N LEU A 112 38.78 -3.30 -11.98
CA LEU A 112 39.87 -2.52 -12.60
C LEU A 112 41.17 -2.70 -11.80
N GLY A 113 42.06 -3.55 -12.32
CA GLY A 113 43.42 -3.62 -11.82
C GLY A 113 44.21 -4.86 -12.21
N VAL A 114 44.43 -5.00 -13.53
CA VAL A 114 45.50 -5.77 -14.22
C VAL A 114 45.41 -7.30 -14.16
#